data_AF-A0ABD5TG58-F1
#
_entry.id   AF-A0ABD5TG58-F1
#
_cell.length_a   1.000
_cell.length_b   1.000
_cell.length_c   1.000
_cell.angle_alpha   90.00
_cell.angle_beta   90.00
_cell.angle_gamma   90.00
#
_symmetry.space_group_name_H-M   'P 1'
#
loop_
_entity.id
_entity.type
_entity.pdbx_description
1 polymer ?
#
loop_
_entity_poly.entity_id
_entity_poly.type
_entity_poly.pdbx_seq_one_letter_code
_entity_poly.pdbx_strand_id
1 'polypeptide(L)'
;MSDTNSDADTDATLDAGSLRTPIVAVLGHVDHGKTTLLDRIRGSAVQEGEAGAITQHIGATAVPLSTISEMAGALVDPTDFDLPGLLFIDTPGHHSFSTLRSRGGALADIAVLVVDVNDGFQPQTEEAINILKRTGTPFVVAANKVDTTPGWNPQQGEPIQQSLEKQSERATSRLNENLYELIGDLSGEGFSADFYWRVQDFQSNIGVVPLSAMTGEGIPDLLTVLMGLSQRYMKEEMSVDAGGPGVGTVLEVQDERGFGATLDVVLYDGVVREGDTVVVGGRDEPIVTEVRALLQPRPNAEIRAEKQFERVEEVRAAAGVKIAAPDLDEAMSGAPVRVVRGGDEAALEAVKREVREELAKIEVDTAEDGVVVKADTLGSLEAMANALEEAEVPILRAEVGDIAPRDVTVAQTAKEDTHKVILGFNVDVLPDAEEALEHSDVRLFEDDVIYQLVEEYDEYVEELERAQQETVLDKITKPARFRILQDHTFRQNDPAVVGVEILSGTVQNNRPIAKFEGSEPNRVGTLSGIQHQGDDVDSAQAGERVSVAIDGPTVGRQIEEGDELWVELPEKHAKILEQELASEIRADEIEALKAYLEKRRKADPFWGK
;
A
#
# COMPACT_ATOMS: atom_id res chain seq x y z
N MET A 1 -69.33 -17.12 6.47
CA MET A 1 -68.85 -16.24 5.39
C MET A 1 -67.36 -16.38 5.43
N SER A 2 -66.84 -17.06 4.41
CA SER A 2 -65.49 -17.58 4.27
C SER A 2 -64.50 -16.50 3.87
N ASP A 3 -63.38 -16.51 4.57
CA ASP A 3 -61.99 -16.29 4.14
C ASP A 3 -61.73 -15.80 2.70
N THR A 4 -60.95 -14.73 2.62
CA THR A 4 -59.91 -14.53 1.59
C THR A 4 -58.79 -13.69 2.20
N ASN A 5 -57.89 -14.37 2.92
CA ASN A 5 -56.50 -13.95 3.01
C ASN A 5 -55.88 -14.33 1.66
N SER A 6 -55.45 -13.34 0.88
CA SER A 6 -54.63 -13.59 -0.30
C SER A 6 -53.18 -13.60 0.17
N ASP A 7 -52.70 -14.79 0.54
CA ASP A 7 -51.28 -15.10 0.56
C ASP A 7 -50.79 -14.96 -0.90
N ALA A 8 -50.07 -13.89 -1.17
CA ALA A 8 -49.26 -13.79 -2.38
C ALA A 8 -47.93 -14.47 -2.06
N ASP A 9 -47.91 -15.79 -2.21
CA ASP A 9 -46.68 -16.56 -2.43
C ASP A 9 -45.99 -15.98 -3.68
N THR A 10 -44.99 -15.12 -3.48
CA THR A 10 -43.94 -14.87 -4.47
C THR A 10 -42.88 -15.96 -4.34
N ASP A 11 -43.28 -17.20 -4.62
CA ASP A 11 -42.36 -18.29 -4.94
C ASP A 11 -41.98 -18.14 -6.42
N ALA A 12 -41.09 -17.18 -6.70
CA ALA A 12 -40.50 -17.02 -8.01
C ALA A 12 -39.41 -18.07 -8.19
N THR A 13 -39.80 -19.28 -8.59
CA THR A 13 -38.89 -20.26 -9.16
C THR A 13 -38.24 -19.65 -10.40
N LEU A 14 -37.00 -19.19 -10.30
CA LEU A 14 -36.23 -18.71 -11.43
C LEU A 14 -35.70 -19.89 -12.26
N ASP A 15 -35.89 -19.80 -13.57
CA ASP A 15 -35.43 -20.76 -14.57
C ASP A 15 -33.90 -20.86 -14.60
N ALA A 16 -33.37 -22.02 -14.98
CA ALA A 16 -31.96 -22.23 -15.29
C ALA A 16 -31.53 -21.26 -16.42
N GLY A 17 -30.92 -20.14 -16.04
CA GLY A 17 -30.57 -19.03 -16.92
C GLY A 17 -30.72 -17.62 -16.32
N SER A 18 -31.18 -17.46 -15.07
CA SER A 18 -31.23 -16.16 -14.39
C SER A 18 -29.83 -15.66 -13.98
N LEU A 19 -29.50 -14.42 -14.35
CA LEU A 19 -28.27 -13.74 -13.91
C LEU A 19 -28.35 -13.45 -12.40
N ARG A 20 -27.24 -13.67 -11.68
CA ARG A 20 -27.16 -13.21 -10.28
C ARG A 20 -27.05 -11.68 -10.20
N THR A 21 -27.29 -11.15 -9.00
CA THR A 21 -26.99 -9.76 -8.68
C THR A 21 -25.50 -9.45 -8.93
N PRO A 22 -25.16 -8.38 -9.67
CA PRO A 22 -23.79 -7.89 -9.76
C PRO A 22 -23.31 -7.40 -8.39
N ILE A 23 -22.07 -7.73 -8.06
CA ILE A 23 -21.41 -7.32 -6.83
C ILE A 23 -20.57 -6.08 -7.14
N VAL A 24 -20.84 -4.99 -6.43
CA VAL A 24 -20.24 -3.67 -6.62
C VAL A 24 -19.36 -3.33 -5.43
N ALA A 25 -18.05 -3.24 -5.61
CA ALA A 25 -17.15 -2.75 -4.56
C ALA A 25 -17.10 -1.21 -4.55
N VAL A 26 -17.06 -0.59 -3.38
CA VAL A 26 -16.93 0.88 -3.25
C VAL A 26 -15.56 1.23 -2.63
N LEU A 27 -14.72 1.89 -3.42
CA LEU A 27 -13.32 2.22 -3.09
C LEU A 27 -13.13 3.73 -2.97
N GLY A 28 -12.03 4.17 -2.38
CA GLY A 28 -11.68 5.59 -2.25
C GLY A 28 -10.99 5.91 -0.93
N HIS A 29 -10.47 7.13 -0.82
CA HIS A 29 -9.80 7.60 0.41
C HIS A 29 -10.75 7.74 1.61
N VAL A 30 -10.20 7.83 2.82
CA VAL A 30 -10.93 8.24 4.03
C VAL A 30 -11.60 9.59 3.76
N ASP A 31 -12.79 9.79 4.32
CA ASP A 31 -13.59 11.01 4.20
C ASP A 31 -14.03 11.43 2.79
N HIS A 32 -13.70 10.68 1.73
CA HIS A 32 -14.24 10.93 0.38
C HIS A 32 -15.73 10.56 0.25
N GLY A 33 -16.32 9.95 1.28
CA GLY A 33 -17.77 9.75 1.40
C GLY A 33 -18.32 8.44 0.85
N LYS A 34 -17.53 7.35 0.89
CA LYS A 34 -17.95 5.97 0.54
C LYS A 34 -19.19 5.53 1.32
N THR A 35 -19.11 5.56 2.65
CA THR A 35 -20.19 5.15 3.57
C THR A 35 -21.41 6.06 3.41
N THR A 36 -21.20 7.38 3.29
CA THR A 36 -22.29 8.34 3.07
C THR A 36 -23.04 8.08 1.76
N LEU A 37 -22.32 7.71 0.69
CA LEU A 37 -22.91 7.33 -0.59
C LEU A 37 -23.79 6.09 -0.44
N LEU A 38 -23.28 5.06 0.24
CA LEU A 38 -24.03 3.82 0.49
C LEU A 38 -25.24 4.05 1.40
N ASP A 39 -25.11 4.84 2.46
CA ASP A 39 -26.22 5.26 3.32
C ASP A 39 -27.33 5.96 2.53
N ARG A 40 -26.94 6.82 1.58
CA ARG A 40 -27.89 7.51 0.72
C ARG A 40 -28.61 6.56 -0.24
N ILE A 41 -27.91 5.56 -0.77
CA ILE A 41 -28.50 4.52 -1.64
C ILE A 41 -29.41 3.56 -0.83
N ARG A 42 -29.07 3.28 0.43
CA ARG A 42 -29.89 2.45 1.34
C ARG A 42 -31.13 3.14 1.87
N GLY A 43 -31.05 4.45 2.08
CA GLY A 43 -32.06 5.21 2.82
C GLY A 43 -31.97 5.06 4.35
N SER A 44 -30.86 4.50 4.87
CA SER A 44 -30.55 4.34 6.29
C SER A 44 -29.23 5.01 6.64
N ALA A 45 -29.08 5.57 7.84
CA ALA A 45 -27.83 6.18 8.32
C ALA A 45 -27.05 5.19 9.20
N VAL A 46 -26.13 4.43 8.60
CA VAL A 46 -25.22 3.54 9.32
C VAL A 46 -24.05 4.34 9.91
N GLN A 47 -23.58 5.39 9.23
CA GLN A 47 -22.45 6.22 9.65
C GLN A 47 -22.64 6.86 11.04
N GLU A 48 -23.88 7.16 11.44
CA GLU A 48 -24.20 7.75 12.75
C GLU A 48 -24.02 6.75 13.92
N GLY A 49 -23.95 5.45 13.63
CA GLY A 49 -23.83 4.38 14.63
C GLY A 49 -22.41 3.87 14.87
N GLU A 50 -21.44 4.20 14.00
CA GLU A 50 -20.05 3.75 14.09
C GLU A 50 -19.20 4.67 14.99
N ALA A 51 -18.28 4.09 15.76
CA ALA A 51 -17.39 4.85 16.64
C ALA A 51 -16.50 5.77 15.79
N GLY A 52 -16.62 7.09 15.98
CA GLY A 52 -15.83 8.07 15.21
C GLY A 52 -16.31 8.34 13.78
N ALA A 53 -17.48 7.81 13.36
CA ALA A 53 -18.04 7.94 12.01
C ALA A 53 -17.14 7.39 10.87
N ILE A 54 -16.24 6.47 11.21
CA ILE A 54 -15.35 5.74 10.29
C ILE A 54 -15.79 4.28 10.17
N THR A 55 -15.75 3.75 8.95
CA THR A 55 -16.07 2.35 8.66
C THR A 55 -14.86 1.48 8.93
N GLN A 56 -15.02 0.50 9.83
CA GLN A 56 -13.94 -0.39 10.30
C GLN A 56 -14.08 -1.84 9.83
N HIS A 57 -15.24 -2.22 9.26
CA HIS A 57 -15.58 -3.61 8.94
C HIS A 57 -16.20 -3.72 7.54
N ILE A 58 -16.09 -4.90 6.90
CA ILE A 58 -16.64 -5.10 5.55
C ILE A 58 -18.15 -5.33 5.62
N GLY A 59 -18.92 -4.49 4.93
CA GLY A 59 -20.37 -4.56 4.82
C GLY A 59 -20.84 -5.14 3.49
N ALA A 60 -22.02 -5.77 3.47
CA ALA A 60 -22.72 -6.08 2.23
C ALA A 60 -24.16 -5.57 2.29
N THR A 61 -24.62 -4.93 1.21
CA THR A 61 -25.94 -4.32 1.08
C THR A 61 -26.57 -4.70 -0.26
N ALA A 62 -27.67 -5.45 -0.22
CA ALA A 62 -28.47 -5.74 -1.40
C ALA A 62 -29.46 -4.60 -1.67
N VAL A 63 -29.36 -3.99 -2.84
CA VAL A 63 -30.25 -2.92 -3.34
C VAL A 63 -31.07 -3.47 -4.50
N PRO A 64 -32.38 -3.75 -4.31
CA PRO A 64 -33.23 -4.34 -5.34
C PRO A 64 -33.43 -3.41 -6.55
N LEU A 65 -33.70 -3.98 -7.72
CA LEU A 65 -34.02 -3.22 -8.94
C LEU A 65 -35.16 -2.22 -8.71
N SER A 66 -36.18 -2.59 -7.93
CA SER A 66 -37.29 -1.68 -7.61
C SER A 66 -36.82 -0.40 -6.91
N THR A 67 -35.87 -0.52 -5.99
CA THR A 67 -35.29 0.63 -5.28
C THR A 67 -34.42 1.47 -6.23
N ILE A 68 -33.64 0.81 -7.09
CA ILE A 68 -32.82 1.49 -8.11
C ILE A 68 -33.71 2.29 -9.07
N SER A 69 -34.78 1.68 -9.59
CA SER A 69 -35.71 2.35 -10.51
C SER A 69 -36.46 3.51 -9.84
N GLU A 70 -36.82 3.39 -8.57
CA GLU A 70 -37.44 4.50 -7.82
C GLU A 70 -36.47 5.69 -7.70
N MET A 71 -35.20 5.43 -7.37
CA MET A 71 -34.17 6.48 -7.24
C MET A 71 -33.77 7.09 -8.58
N ALA A 72 -33.59 6.26 -9.61
CA ALA A 72 -33.16 6.72 -10.93
C ALA A 72 -34.30 7.38 -11.72
N GLY A 73 -35.56 7.16 -11.32
CA GLY A 73 -36.74 7.75 -11.94
C GLY A 73 -36.81 7.41 -13.43
N ALA A 74 -36.94 8.43 -14.27
CA ALA A 74 -37.06 8.23 -15.73
C ALA A 74 -35.76 7.78 -16.43
N LEU A 75 -34.62 7.73 -15.74
CA LEU A 75 -33.35 7.28 -16.31
C LEU A 75 -33.26 5.75 -16.42
N VAL A 76 -34.04 5.03 -15.62
CA VAL A 76 -34.05 3.56 -15.57
C VAL A 76 -35.47 3.07 -15.74
N ASP A 77 -35.77 2.44 -16.87
CA ASP A 77 -36.96 1.62 -17.00
C ASP A 77 -36.63 0.21 -16.47
N PRO A 78 -37.29 -0.29 -15.40
CA PRO A 78 -37.02 -1.62 -14.88
C PRO A 78 -37.23 -2.74 -15.90
N THR A 79 -38.03 -2.51 -16.95
CA THR A 79 -38.28 -3.50 -18.00
C THR A 79 -37.12 -3.65 -18.98
N ASP A 80 -36.17 -2.71 -18.97
CA ASP A 80 -34.95 -2.78 -19.78
C ASP A 80 -33.85 -3.64 -19.13
N PHE A 81 -34.05 -4.11 -17.89
CA PHE A 81 -33.04 -4.84 -17.14
C PHE A 81 -33.48 -6.27 -16.75
N ASP A 82 -32.62 -7.23 -17.05
CA ASP A 82 -32.74 -8.64 -16.65
C ASP A 82 -32.14 -8.89 -15.24
N LEU A 83 -31.52 -7.87 -14.64
CA LEU A 83 -30.80 -7.97 -13.36
C LEU A 83 -31.71 -7.76 -12.15
N PRO A 84 -31.54 -8.53 -11.06
CA PRO A 84 -32.38 -8.42 -9.86
C PRO A 84 -32.11 -7.16 -9.02
N GLY A 85 -30.96 -6.51 -9.18
CA GLY A 85 -30.53 -5.35 -8.38
C GLY A 85 -29.01 -5.18 -8.43
N LEU A 86 -28.43 -4.62 -7.36
CA LEU A 86 -26.99 -4.50 -7.11
C LEU A 86 -26.66 -4.94 -5.68
N LEU A 87 -25.54 -5.66 -5.47
CA LEU A 87 -25.01 -5.98 -4.15
C LEU A 87 -23.79 -5.11 -3.90
N PHE A 88 -23.93 -4.06 -3.09
CA PHE A 88 -22.81 -3.21 -2.72
C PHE A 88 -22.01 -3.85 -1.59
N ILE A 89 -20.69 -3.88 -1.76
CA ILE A 89 -19.74 -4.21 -0.70
C ILE A 89 -19.13 -2.91 -0.20
N ASP A 90 -19.40 -2.60 1.07
CA ASP A 90 -18.80 -1.47 1.76
C ASP A 90 -17.46 -1.93 2.33
N THR A 91 -16.37 -1.46 1.76
CA THR A 91 -15.03 -1.80 2.26
C THR A 91 -14.55 -0.69 3.20
N PRO A 92 -14.11 -1.02 4.44
CA PRO A 92 -13.34 -0.10 5.26
C PRO A 92 -12.00 0.14 4.57
N GLY A 93 -11.70 1.41 4.30
CA GLY A 93 -10.60 1.78 3.40
C GLY A 93 -10.71 1.08 2.03
N HIS A 94 -9.60 1.05 1.30
CA HIS A 94 -9.40 0.29 0.06
C HIS A 94 -8.71 -1.05 0.33
N HIS A 95 -8.26 -1.30 1.56
CA HIS A 95 -7.52 -2.47 2.03
C HIS A 95 -8.30 -3.77 1.90
N SER A 96 -9.58 -3.73 2.29
CA SER A 96 -10.50 -4.87 2.19
C SER A 96 -10.78 -5.31 0.76
N PHE A 97 -10.49 -4.48 -0.25
CA PHE A 97 -10.68 -4.84 -1.66
C PHE A 97 -9.64 -5.83 -2.19
N SER A 98 -8.41 -5.81 -1.65
CA SER A 98 -7.40 -6.82 -1.98
C SER A 98 -7.91 -8.23 -1.67
N THR A 99 -8.52 -8.38 -0.49
CA THR A 99 -9.20 -9.58 0.01
C THR A 99 -10.36 -10.03 -0.87
N LEU A 100 -11.01 -9.10 -1.57
CA LEU A 100 -12.14 -9.38 -2.47
C LEU A 100 -11.71 -9.79 -3.89
N ARG A 101 -10.42 -9.84 -4.23
CA ARG A 101 -10.03 -10.15 -5.62
C ARG A 101 -8.92 -11.18 -5.83
N SER A 102 -8.17 -11.56 -4.80
CA SER A 102 -7.15 -12.59 -4.95
C SER A 102 -7.67 -14.01 -5.22
N ARG A 103 -8.98 -14.22 -5.27
CA ARG A 103 -9.59 -15.54 -5.21
C ARG A 103 -10.23 -16.02 -6.50
N GLY A 104 -9.42 -16.18 -7.56
CA GLY A 104 -9.76 -17.02 -8.74
C GLY A 104 -11.10 -16.74 -9.45
N GLY A 105 -11.75 -15.63 -9.13
CA GLY A 105 -13.09 -15.22 -9.50
C GLY A 105 -13.32 -13.84 -8.89
N ALA A 106 -13.79 -12.89 -9.70
CA ALA A 106 -13.97 -11.51 -9.27
C ALA A 106 -15.10 -11.46 -8.24
N LEU A 107 -14.79 -11.26 -6.95
CA LEU A 107 -15.83 -11.17 -5.94
C LEU A 107 -16.65 -9.89 -6.09
N ALA A 108 -16.05 -8.84 -6.66
CA ALA A 108 -16.75 -7.69 -7.22
C ALA A 108 -16.66 -7.72 -8.75
N ASP A 109 -17.82 -7.71 -9.40
CA ASP A 109 -17.92 -7.65 -10.85
C ASP A 109 -17.48 -6.26 -11.36
N ILE A 110 -17.84 -5.20 -10.63
CA ILE A 110 -17.52 -3.81 -10.94
C ILE A 110 -17.13 -3.04 -9.67
N ALA A 111 -16.33 -1.98 -9.80
CA ALA A 111 -16.03 -1.08 -8.69
C ALA A 111 -16.50 0.37 -8.93
N VAL A 112 -16.74 1.09 -7.84
CA VAL A 112 -16.96 2.53 -7.80
C VAL A 112 -15.81 3.16 -7.02
N LEU A 113 -14.96 3.92 -7.70
CA LEU A 113 -13.91 4.71 -7.07
C LEU A 113 -14.48 6.07 -6.67
N VAL A 114 -14.68 6.30 -5.38
CA VAL A 114 -15.20 7.53 -4.80
C VAL A 114 -14.05 8.50 -4.54
N VAL A 115 -14.12 9.66 -5.18
CA VAL A 115 -13.10 10.71 -5.06
C VAL A 115 -13.79 12.02 -4.69
N ASP A 116 -13.32 12.73 -3.67
CA ASP A 116 -13.80 14.09 -3.42
C ASP A 116 -13.36 14.99 -4.57
N VAL A 117 -14.31 15.64 -5.23
CA VAL A 117 -14.05 16.49 -6.38
C VAL A 117 -13.22 17.73 -6.03
N ASN A 118 -13.06 18.10 -4.76
CA ASN A 118 -12.25 19.25 -4.36
C ASN A 118 -10.86 18.86 -3.86
N ASP A 119 -10.71 17.66 -3.30
CA ASP A 119 -9.42 17.18 -2.77
C ASP A 119 -8.63 16.42 -3.83
N GLY A 120 -9.29 15.84 -4.85
CA GLY A 120 -8.64 15.11 -5.92
C GLY A 120 -8.06 13.77 -5.45
N PHE A 121 -6.97 13.34 -6.10
CA PHE A 121 -6.29 12.10 -5.72
C PHE A 121 -5.55 12.26 -4.39
N GLN A 122 -5.57 11.18 -3.61
CA GLN A 122 -4.95 11.04 -2.30
C GLN A 122 -4.26 9.67 -2.27
N PRO A 123 -3.33 9.38 -1.35
CA PRO A 123 -2.53 8.14 -1.38
C PRO A 123 -3.37 6.86 -1.49
N GLN A 124 -4.48 6.80 -0.77
CA GLN A 124 -5.41 5.66 -0.81
C GLN A 124 -6.19 5.54 -2.13
N THR A 125 -6.43 6.66 -2.82
CA THR A 125 -7.02 6.67 -4.16
C THR A 125 -6.06 6.06 -5.18
N GLU A 126 -4.77 6.40 -5.07
CA GLU A 126 -3.70 5.83 -5.91
C GLU A 126 -3.54 4.33 -5.64
N GLU A 127 -3.55 3.91 -4.38
CA GLU A 127 -3.52 2.49 -4.02
C GLU A 127 -4.74 1.75 -4.59
N ALA A 128 -5.95 2.29 -4.44
CA ALA A 128 -7.15 1.71 -5.02
C ALA A 128 -7.03 1.55 -6.55
N ILE A 129 -6.49 2.57 -7.24
CA ILE A 129 -6.22 2.51 -8.67
C ILE A 129 -5.23 1.40 -9.02
N ASN A 130 -4.13 1.27 -8.29
CA ASN A 130 -3.14 0.23 -8.53
C ASN A 130 -3.73 -1.17 -8.32
N ILE A 131 -4.55 -1.37 -7.29
CA ILE A 131 -5.26 -2.63 -7.10
C ILE A 131 -6.20 -2.88 -8.28
N LEU A 132 -7.00 -1.90 -8.71
CA LEU A 132 -7.92 -2.02 -9.84
C LEU A 132 -7.19 -2.36 -11.16
N LYS A 133 -6.00 -1.79 -11.39
CA LYS A 133 -5.12 -2.09 -12.54
C LYS A 133 -4.60 -3.51 -12.49
N ARG A 134 -3.94 -3.89 -11.37
CA ARG A 134 -3.31 -5.20 -11.18
C ARG A 134 -4.32 -6.32 -11.36
N THR A 135 -5.50 -6.10 -10.81
CA THR A 135 -6.54 -7.10 -10.83
C THR A 135 -7.35 -7.05 -12.14
N GLY A 136 -7.45 -5.88 -12.80
CA GLY A 136 -8.20 -5.62 -14.03
C GLY A 136 -9.72 -5.47 -13.81
N THR A 137 -10.16 -4.69 -12.81
CA THR A 137 -11.59 -4.64 -12.39
C THR A 137 -12.17 -3.49 -13.18
N PRO A 138 -13.25 -3.70 -13.94
CA PRO A 138 -13.96 -2.58 -14.53
C PRO A 138 -14.48 -1.66 -13.44
N PHE A 139 -14.31 -0.35 -13.60
CA PHE A 139 -14.74 0.60 -12.59
C PHE A 139 -15.24 1.91 -13.19
N VAL A 140 -16.00 2.64 -12.38
CA VAL A 140 -16.45 4.01 -12.65
C VAL A 140 -15.97 4.92 -11.53
N VAL A 141 -15.81 6.21 -11.82
CA VAL A 141 -15.41 7.19 -10.81
C VAL A 141 -16.62 7.99 -10.35
N ALA A 142 -16.90 7.96 -9.06
CA ALA A 142 -17.88 8.80 -8.40
C ALA A 142 -17.15 10.05 -7.85
N ALA A 143 -17.19 11.16 -8.60
CA ALA A 143 -16.65 12.44 -8.16
C ALA A 143 -17.61 13.10 -7.17
N ASN A 144 -17.44 12.78 -5.89
CA ASN A 144 -18.33 13.11 -4.79
C ASN A 144 -18.14 14.55 -4.27
N LYS A 145 -19.05 14.98 -3.41
CA LYS A 145 -19.07 16.28 -2.71
C LYS A 145 -19.18 17.50 -3.62
N VAL A 146 -19.86 17.38 -4.77
CA VAL A 146 -20.15 18.55 -5.64
C VAL A 146 -20.91 19.67 -4.91
N ASP A 147 -21.66 19.34 -3.86
CA ASP A 147 -22.39 20.29 -3.03
C ASP A 147 -21.48 21.25 -2.25
N THR A 148 -20.21 20.88 -2.05
CA THR A 148 -19.22 21.69 -1.35
C THR A 148 -18.48 22.65 -2.29
N THR A 149 -18.69 22.55 -3.61
CA THR A 149 -18.11 23.49 -4.57
C THR A 149 -18.58 24.93 -4.24
N PRO A 150 -17.68 25.92 -4.11
CA PRO A 150 -18.11 27.22 -3.63
C PRO A 150 -19.06 27.95 -4.59
N GLY A 151 -20.25 28.26 -4.09
CA GLY A 151 -21.33 28.89 -4.87
C GLY A 151 -22.29 27.87 -5.50
N TRP A 152 -22.13 26.58 -5.20
CA TRP A 152 -23.10 25.55 -5.55
C TRP A 152 -24.45 25.78 -4.88
N ASN A 153 -25.54 25.52 -5.61
CA ASN A 153 -26.91 25.60 -5.13
C ASN A 153 -27.55 24.21 -5.20
N PRO A 154 -27.56 23.44 -4.09
CA PRO A 154 -27.99 22.05 -4.06
C PRO A 154 -29.39 21.78 -4.65
N GLN A 155 -29.50 20.77 -5.50
CA GLN A 155 -30.75 20.28 -6.08
C GLN A 155 -31.06 18.85 -5.62
N GLN A 156 -31.74 18.69 -4.48
CA GLN A 156 -31.98 17.40 -3.82
C GLN A 156 -32.41 16.27 -4.78
N GLY A 157 -31.60 15.22 -4.85
CA GLY A 157 -31.89 13.97 -5.56
C GLY A 157 -31.99 14.08 -7.09
N GLU A 158 -31.60 15.20 -7.69
CA GLU A 158 -31.70 15.37 -9.14
C GLU A 158 -30.53 14.74 -9.91
N PRO A 159 -30.76 14.29 -11.16
CA PRO A 159 -29.67 13.92 -12.04
C PRO A 159 -28.67 15.06 -12.24
N ILE A 160 -27.38 14.75 -12.30
CA ILE A 160 -26.33 15.77 -12.23
C ILE A 160 -26.40 16.80 -13.37
N GLN A 161 -26.73 16.36 -14.58
CA GLN A 161 -26.87 17.28 -15.73
C GLN A 161 -27.99 18.31 -15.52
N GLN A 162 -29.10 17.91 -14.88
CA GLN A 162 -30.21 18.81 -14.57
C GLN A 162 -29.84 19.79 -13.46
N SER A 163 -29.08 19.33 -12.45
CA SER A 163 -28.56 20.22 -11.43
C SER A 163 -27.60 21.26 -12.02
N LEU A 164 -26.69 20.84 -12.90
CA LEU A 164 -25.71 21.72 -13.57
C LEU A 164 -26.36 22.88 -14.34
N GLU A 165 -27.50 22.64 -15.01
CA GLU A 165 -28.25 23.68 -15.74
C GLU A 165 -28.80 24.80 -14.84
N LYS A 166 -28.98 24.52 -13.55
CA LYS A 166 -29.52 25.46 -12.56
C LYS A 166 -28.43 26.21 -11.80
N GLN A 167 -27.17 25.88 -12.04
CA GLN A 167 -26.04 26.51 -11.35
C GLN A 167 -25.61 27.82 -12.01
N SER A 168 -24.92 28.66 -11.23
CA SER A 168 -24.28 29.86 -11.77
C SER A 168 -23.06 29.47 -12.62
N GLU A 169 -22.76 30.26 -13.67
CA GLU A 169 -21.56 30.03 -14.51
C GLU A 169 -20.27 29.91 -13.70
N ARG A 170 -20.17 30.66 -12.59
CA ARG A 170 -19.02 30.61 -11.68
C ARG A 170 -18.90 29.27 -10.95
N ALA A 171 -20.01 28.73 -10.45
CA ALA A 171 -20.02 27.44 -9.76
C ALA A 171 -19.73 26.30 -10.75
N THR A 172 -20.38 26.32 -11.92
CA THR A 172 -20.15 25.35 -13.00
C THR A 172 -18.69 25.35 -13.48
N SER A 173 -18.10 26.54 -13.66
CA SER A 173 -16.69 26.65 -14.11
C SER A 173 -15.73 26.05 -13.09
N ARG A 174 -15.95 26.29 -11.79
CA ARG A 174 -15.11 25.74 -10.71
C ARG A 174 -15.21 24.23 -10.61
N LEU A 175 -16.43 23.69 -10.63
CA LEU A 175 -16.63 22.25 -10.62
C LEU A 175 -15.95 21.59 -11.83
N ASN A 176 -16.10 22.20 -13.03
CA ASN A 176 -15.47 21.67 -14.24
C ASN A 176 -13.94 21.69 -14.16
N GLU A 177 -13.33 22.75 -13.60
CA GLU A 177 -11.87 22.84 -13.41
C GLU A 177 -11.37 21.62 -12.62
N ASN A 178 -11.94 21.37 -11.44
CA ASN A 178 -11.55 20.23 -10.63
C ASN A 178 -11.86 18.87 -11.29
N LEU A 179 -12.99 18.75 -11.99
CA LEU A 179 -13.31 17.50 -12.70
C LEU A 179 -12.33 17.22 -13.84
N TYR A 180 -11.83 18.24 -14.54
CA TYR A 180 -10.78 18.07 -15.55
C TYR A 180 -9.43 17.75 -14.94
N GLU A 181 -9.11 18.28 -13.75
CA GLU A 181 -7.92 17.87 -12.99
C GLU A 181 -8.00 16.37 -12.66
N LEU A 182 -9.12 15.91 -12.10
CA LEU A 182 -9.35 14.50 -11.81
C LEU A 182 -9.24 13.59 -13.05
N ILE A 183 -9.77 14.03 -14.19
CA ILE A 183 -9.60 13.32 -15.48
C ILE A 183 -8.13 13.31 -15.91
N GLY A 184 -7.40 14.40 -15.65
CA GLY A 184 -5.97 14.52 -15.87
C GLY A 184 -5.16 13.53 -15.02
N ASP A 185 -5.51 13.38 -13.75
CA ASP A 185 -4.87 12.44 -12.83
C ASP A 185 -5.09 10.98 -13.28
N LEU A 186 -6.32 10.60 -13.66
CA LEU A 186 -6.61 9.30 -14.28
C LEU A 186 -5.77 9.04 -15.54
N SER A 187 -5.55 10.08 -16.35
CA SER A 187 -4.70 10.02 -17.54
C SER A 187 -3.22 9.86 -17.19
N GLY A 188 -2.75 10.49 -16.12
CA GLY A 188 -1.41 10.27 -15.55
C GLY A 188 -1.20 8.81 -15.12
N GLU A 189 -2.26 8.22 -14.57
CA GLU A 189 -2.32 6.79 -14.23
C GLU A 189 -2.53 5.86 -15.44
N GLY A 190 -2.56 6.39 -16.67
CA GLY A 190 -2.64 5.58 -17.89
C GLY A 190 -4.05 5.13 -18.28
N PHE A 191 -5.09 5.70 -17.66
CA PHE A 191 -6.47 5.46 -18.06
C PHE A 191 -7.01 6.56 -18.98
N SER A 192 -7.85 6.17 -19.93
CA SER A 192 -8.69 7.13 -20.66
C SER A 192 -9.96 7.38 -19.86
N ALA A 193 -10.29 8.64 -19.58
CA ALA A 193 -11.47 9.02 -18.82
C ALA A 193 -12.16 10.26 -19.40
N ASP A 194 -13.48 10.34 -19.27
CA ASP A 194 -14.27 11.54 -19.57
C ASP A 194 -15.54 11.53 -18.72
N PHE A 195 -16.32 12.62 -18.75
CA PHE A 195 -17.64 12.64 -18.15
C PHE A 195 -18.48 11.50 -18.68
N TYR A 196 -19.24 10.83 -17.80
CA TYR A 196 -20.01 9.64 -18.16
C TYR A 196 -20.94 9.88 -19.37
N TRP A 197 -21.49 11.09 -19.52
CA TRP A 197 -22.38 11.45 -20.62
C TRP A 197 -21.67 11.74 -21.95
N ARG A 198 -20.34 11.83 -21.96
CA ARG A 198 -19.51 11.98 -23.18
C ARG A 198 -18.90 10.66 -23.63
N VAL A 199 -18.74 9.72 -22.71
CA VAL A 199 -18.19 8.39 -23.01
C VAL A 199 -19.10 7.65 -24.01
N GLN A 200 -18.53 7.26 -25.15
CA GLN A 200 -19.21 6.45 -26.17
C GLN A 200 -18.92 4.96 -26.00
N ASP A 201 -17.72 4.64 -25.54
CA ASP A 201 -17.25 3.27 -25.30
C ASP A 201 -16.69 3.15 -23.89
N PHE A 202 -17.49 2.56 -23.01
CA PHE A 202 -17.14 2.29 -21.63
C PHE A 202 -16.19 1.10 -21.46
N GLN A 203 -15.87 0.34 -22.52
CA GLN A 203 -14.86 -0.73 -22.43
C GLN A 203 -13.44 -0.17 -22.42
N SER A 204 -13.25 1.01 -23.03
CA SER A 204 -11.94 1.64 -23.18
C SER A 204 -11.82 2.98 -22.45
N ASN A 205 -12.92 3.51 -21.91
CA ASN A 205 -12.94 4.80 -21.20
C ASN A 205 -13.70 4.69 -19.88
N ILE A 206 -13.10 5.22 -18.83
CA ILE A 206 -13.71 5.35 -17.51
C ILE A 206 -14.73 6.49 -17.55
N GLY A 207 -15.94 6.23 -17.08
CA GLY A 207 -16.96 7.24 -16.86
C GLY A 207 -16.78 7.94 -15.52
N VAL A 208 -16.57 9.25 -15.54
CA VAL A 208 -16.59 10.11 -14.34
C VAL A 208 -18.02 10.62 -14.12
N VAL A 209 -18.60 10.28 -12.97
CA VAL A 209 -19.95 10.64 -12.54
C VAL A 209 -19.85 11.64 -11.39
N PRO A 210 -20.08 12.95 -11.62
CA PRO A 210 -20.13 13.91 -10.53
C PRO A 210 -21.41 13.72 -9.72
N LEU A 211 -21.29 13.70 -8.39
CA LEU A 211 -22.40 13.46 -7.49
C LEU A 211 -22.20 14.09 -6.11
N SER A 212 -23.27 14.12 -5.31
CA SER A 212 -23.22 14.40 -3.89
C SER A 212 -23.95 13.31 -3.13
N ALA A 213 -23.19 12.56 -2.32
CA ALA A 213 -23.75 11.62 -1.36
C ALA A 213 -24.69 12.29 -0.35
N MET A 214 -24.43 13.56 0.01
CA MET A 214 -25.23 14.30 0.99
C MET A 214 -26.59 14.75 0.41
N THR A 215 -26.61 15.30 -0.79
CA THR A 215 -27.84 15.85 -1.40
C THR A 215 -28.56 14.81 -2.27
N GLY A 216 -27.88 13.75 -2.66
CA GLY A 216 -28.36 12.74 -3.61
C GLY A 216 -28.25 13.15 -5.08
N GLU A 217 -27.69 14.33 -5.39
CA GLU A 217 -27.42 14.74 -6.76
C GLU A 217 -26.49 13.75 -7.45
N GLY A 218 -26.78 13.35 -8.69
CA GLY A 218 -25.90 12.45 -9.45
C GLY A 218 -25.96 10.96 -9.08
N ILE A 219 -26.59 10.58 -7.96
CA ILE A 219 -26.83 9.17 -7.60
C ILE A 219 -27.72 8.45 -8.63
N PRO A 220 -28.80 9.07 -9.16
CA PRO A 220 -29.57 8.49 -10.27
C PRO A 220 -28.68 8.09 -11.45
N ASP A 221 -27.73 8.96 -11.82
CA ASP A 221 -26.79 8.75 -12.92
C ASP A 221 -25.83 7.59 -12.61
N LEU A 222 -25.24 7.56 -11.41
CA LEU A 222 -24.33 6.49 -10.98
C LEU A 222 -25.00 5.12 -11.07
N LEU A 223 -26.20 4.97 -10.49
CA LEU A 223 -26.93 3.70 -10.51
C LEU A 223 -27.28 3.27 -11.94
N THR A 224 -27.66 4.22 -12.79
CA THR A 224 -27.97 3.97 -14.20
C THR A 224 -26.73 3.42 -14.95
N VAL A 225 -25.57 4.05 -14.74
CA VAL A 225 -24.31 3.62 -15.35
C VAL A 225 -23.94 2.21 -14.86
N LEU A 226 -23.98 1.96 -13.55
CA LEU A 226 -23.65 0.65 -12.97
C LEU A 226 -24.54 -0.47 -13.51
N MET A 227 -25.86 -0.26 -13.55
CA MET A 227 -26.82 -1.22 -14.11
C MET A 227 -26.55 -1.49 -15.60
N GLY A 228 -26.31 -0.42 -16.37
CA GLY A 228 -26.02 -0.52 -17.80
C GLY A 228 -24.73 -1.27 -18.11
N LEU A 229 -23.66 -0.99 -17.36
CA LEU A 229 -22.37 -1.68 -17.51
C LEU A 229 -22.46 -3.15 -17.13
N SER A 230 -23.05 -3.44 -15.98
CA SER A 230 -23.21 -4.81 -15.48
C SER A 230 -24.00 -5.65 -16.49
N GLN A 231 -25.14 -5.14 -16.95
CA GLN A 231 -25.98 -5.87 -17.90
C GLN A 231 -25.30 -6.06 -19.26
N ARG A 232 -24.56 -5.07 -19.76
CA ARG A 232 -24.03 -5.11 -21.13
C ARG A 232 -22.73 -5.91 -21.24
N TYR A 233 -21.88 -5.84 -20.21
CA TYR A 233 -20.50 -6.31 -20.30
C TYR A 233 -20.17 -7.44 -19.34
N MET A 234 -21.02 -7.74 -18.35
CA MET A 234 -20.68 -8.67 -17.26
C MET A 234 -21.56 -9.93 -17.22
N LYS A 235 -22.30 -10.23 -18.30
CA LYS A 235 -23.26 -11.34 -18.32
C LYS A 235 -22.59 -12.70 -18.09
N GLU A 236 -21.35 -12.88 -18.53
CA GLU A 236 -20.62 -14.14 -18.37
C GLU A 236 -20.18 -14.32 -16.90
N GLU A 237 -19.69 -13.26 -16.26
CA GLU A 237 -19.27 -13.23 -14.86
C GLU A 237 -20.45 -13.43 -13.87
N MET A 238 -21.65 -13.03 -14.28
CA MET A 238 -22.89 -13.19 -13.52
C MET A 238 -23.64 -14.51 -13.83
N SER A 239 -23.09 -15.39 -14.67
CA SER A 239 -23.66 -16.70 -14.95
C SER A 239 -23.33 -17.69 -13.82
N VAL A 240 -24.25 -17.84 -12.87
CA VAL A 240 -24.10 -18.75 -11.72
C VAL A 240 -24.76 -20.11 -11.92
N ASP A 241 -24.26 -21.13 -11.20
CA ASP A 241 -24.99 -22.38 -11.01
C ASP A 241 -26.09 -22.18 -9.96
N ALA A 242 -27.24 -21.69 -10.41
CA ALA A 242 -28.38 -21.33 -9.54
C ALA A 242 -28.92 -22.48 -8.65
N GLY A 243 -28.50 -23.74 -8.88
CA GLY A 243 -28.89 -24.90 -8.07
C GLY A 243 -27.72 -25.63 -7.38
N GLY A 244 -26.49 -25.24 -7.67
CA GLY A 244 -25.27 -25.88 -7.18
C GLY A 244 -25.00 -25.65 -5.69
N PRO A 245 -24.02 -26.36 -5.11
CA PRO A 245 -23.52 -26.05 -3.77
C PRO A 245 -22.93 -24.64 -3.73
N GLY A 246 -23.23 -23.90 -2.66
CA GLY A 246 -22.73 -22.54 -2.44
C GLY A 246 -21.21 -22.42 -2.44
N VAL A 247 -20.74 -21.35 -3.07
CA VAL A 247 -19.35 -20.91 -3.10
C VAL A 247 -19.29 -19.47 -2.61
N GLY A 248 -18.46 -19.25 -1.59
CA GLY A 248 -18.38 -17.96 -0.94
C GLY A 248 -17.02 -17.70 -0.30
N THR A 249 -16.99 -16.63 0.46
CA THR A 249 -15.78 -16.08 1.06
C THR A 249 -16.13 -15.48 2.41
N VAL A 250 -15.34 -15.78 3.43
CA VAL A 250 -15.43 -15.13 4.74
C VAL A 250 -15.03 -13.67 4.58
N LEU A 251 -15.95 -12.77 4.88
CA LEU A 251 -15.65 -11.36 5.10
C LEU A 251 -15.05 -11.19 6.49
N GLU A 252 -15.76 -11.65 7.51
CA GLU A 252 -15.37 -11.47 8.91
C GLU A 252 -15.79 -12.65 9.78
N VAL A 253 -15.07 -12.81 10.89
CA VAL A 253 -15.41 -13.71 11.98
C VAL A 253 -15.86 -12.87 13.17
N GLN A 254 -17.07 -13.11 13.66
CA GLN A 254 -17.68 -12.31 14.72
C GLN A 254 -18.30 -13.19 15.81
N ASP A 255 -18.14 -12.78 17.07
CA ASP A 255 -18.82 -13.40 18.21
C ASP A 255 -20.24 -12.86 18.39
N GLU A 256 -21.24 -13.71 18.18
CA GLU A 256 -22.65 -13.35 18.31
C GLU A 256 -23.31 -13.99 19.53
N ARG A 257 -24.12 -13.20 20.26
CA ARG A 257 -24.75 -13.66 21.51
C ARG A 257 -25.75 -14.76 21.23
N GLY A 258 -25.45 -15.95 21.74
CA GLY A 258 -26.29 -17.14 21.61
C GLY A 258 -25.91 -18.05 20.44
N PHE A 259 -25.02 -17.60 19.55
CA PHE A 259 -24.49 -18.41 18.45
C PHE A 259 -23.00 -18.74 18.62
N GLY A 260 -22.24 -17.97 19.40
CA GLY A 260 -20.77 -18.09 19.49
C GLY A 260 -20.12 -17.44 18.27
N ALA A 261 -18.97 -17.95 17.84
CA ALA A 261 -18.34 -17.52 16.59
C ALA A 261 -19.28 -17.75 15.38
N THR A 262 -19.42 -16.72 14.57
CA THR A 262 -20.22 -16.68 13.33
C THR A 262 -19.38 -16.11 12.20
N LEU A 263 -19.70 -16.47 10.96
CA LEU A 263 -19.04 -15.93 9.77
C LEU A 263 -19.97 -15.00 9.04
N ASP A 264 -19.50 -13.80 8.73
CA ASP A 264 -20.12 -12.97 7.69
C ASP A 264 -19.52 -13.39 6.35
N VAL A 265 -20.36 -13.84 5.42
CA VAL A 265 -19.93 -14.46 4.18
C VAL A 265 -20.59 -13.76 3.01
N VAL A 266 -19.80 -13.47 1.96
CA VAL A 266 -20.36 -13.17 0.64
C VAL A 266 -20.42 -14.46 -0.15
N LEU A 267 -21.64 -14.88 -0.45
CA LEU A 267 -21.93 -15.98 -1.35
C LEU A 267 -22.01 -15.41 -2.77
N TYR A 268 -21.16 -15.86 -3.68
CA TYR A 268 -21.09 -15.35 -5.05
C TYR A 268 -21.45 -16.40 -6.11
N ASP A 269 -21.56 -17.68 -5.73
CA ASP A 269 -22.13 -18.73 -6.57
C ASP A 269 -22.91 -19.76 -5.74
N GLY A 270 -23.84 -20.47 -6.37
CA GLY A 270 -24.61 -21.55 -5.75
C GLY A 270 -25.53 -21.14 -4.61
N VAL A 271 -25.83 -22.12 -3.76
CA VAL A 271 -26.85 -22.04 -2.71
C VAL A 271 -26.37 -22.70 -1.42
N VAL A 272 -26.55 -22.01 -0.29
CA VAL A 272 -26.35 -22.56 1.06
C VAL A 272 -27.67 -22.75 1.78
N ARG A 273 -27.82 -23.86 2.51
CA ARG A 273 -29.03 -24.19 3.30
C ARG A 273 -28.67 -24.47 4.75
N GLU A 274 -29.64 -24.28 5.64
CA GLU A 274 -29.53 -24.82 7.00
C GLU A 274 -29.34 -26.36 6.94
N GLY A 275 -28.40 -26.87 7.73
CA GLY A 275 -28.01 -28.29 7.74
C GLY A 275 -27.05 -28.72 6.63
N ASP A 276 -26.68 -27.83 5.68
CA ASP A 276 -25.59 -28.14 4.75
C ASP A 276 -24.25 -28.20 5.52
N THR A 277 -23.33 -29.03 5.04
CA THR A 277 -21.94 -29.03 5.52
C THR A 277 -21.17 -27.92 4.82
N VAL A 278 -20.39 -27.15 5.56
CA VAL A 278 -19.48 -26.14 5.02
C VAL A 278 -18.04 -26.49 5.32
N VAL A 279 -17.17 -26.26 4.34
CA VAL A 279 -15.72 -26.30 4.47
C VAL A 279 -15.22 -24.87 4.39
N VAL A 280 -14.55 -24.41 5.45
CA VAL A 280 -14.03 -23.04 5.58
C VAL A 280 -12.52 -23.10 5.73
N GLY A 281 -11.79 -22.17 5.12
CA GLY A 281 -10.36 -22.06 5.38
C GLY A 281 -10.10 -21.63 6.83
N GLY A 282 -9.40 -22.47 7.59
CA GLY A 282 -8.92 -22.16 8.94
C GLY A 282 -7.41 -21.96 8.96
N ARG A 283 -6.89 -21.45 10.09
CA ARG A 283 -5.48 -21.11 10.28
C ARG A 283 -4.50 -22.24 9.98
N ASP A 284 -4.78 -23.44 10.48
CA ASP A 284 -3.91 -24.61 10.33
C ASP A 284 -4.47 -25.65 9.33
N GLU A 285 -5.78 -25.86 9.35
CA GLU A 285 -6.47 -26.80 8.46
C GLU A 285 -7.88 -26.32 8.09
N PRO A 286 -8.46 -26.81 6.97
CA PRO A 286 -9.84 -26.50 6.64
C PRO A 286 -10.80 -26.99 7.72
N ILE A 287 -11.64 -26.08 8.21
CA ILE A 287 -12.69 -26.34 9.18
C ILE A 287 -13.87 -26.98 8.45
N VAL A 288 -14.36 -28.10 8.96
CA VAL A 288 -15.55 -28.78 8.42
C VAL A 288 -16.62 -28.77 9.48
N THR A 289 -17.75 -28.14 9.18
CA THR A 289 -18.82 -27.95 10.16
C THR A 289 -20.21 -27.91 9.51
N GLU A 290 -21.26 -28.07 10.30
CA GLU A 290 -22.65 -28.07 9.81
C GLU A 290 -23.33 -26.74 10.13
N VAL A 291 -24.00 -26.16 9.14
CA VAL A 291 -24.73 -24.89 9.27
C VAL A 291 -25.91 -25.08 10.21
N ARG A 292 -25.89 -24.38 11.36
CA ARG A 292 -26.98 -24.40 12.35
C ARG A 292 -28.08 -23.39 12.04
N ALA A 293 -27.69 -22.23 11.52
CA ALA A 293 -28.61 -21.17 11.14
C ALA A 293 -28.00 -20.29 10.04
N LEU A 294 -28.86 -19.79 9.16
CA LEU A 294 -28.55 -18.73 8.21
C LEU A 294 -29.31 -17.46 8.62
N LEU A 295 -28.59 -16.35 8.69
CA LEU A 295 -29.10 -15.07 9.12
C LEU A 295 -28.89 -14.05 7.98
N GLN A 296 -29.99 -13.51 7.45
CA GLN A 296 -29.96 -12.51 6.39
C GLN A 296 -30.38 -11.14 6.95
N PRO A 297 -29.70 -10.04 6.57
CA PRO A 297 -30.22 -8.71 6.83
C PRO A 297 -31.48 -8.47 6.00
N ARG A 298 -32.34 -7.54 6.45
CA ARG A 298 -33.47 -7.08 5.64
C ARG A 298 -32.98 -6.38 4.36
N PRO A 299 -33.78 -6.32 3.29
CA PRO A 299 -33.43 -5.53 2.11
C PRO A 299 -33.06 -4.09 2.48
N ASN A 300 -32.02 -3.54 1.83
CA ASN A 300 -31.43 -2.22 2.11
C ASN A 300 -30.80 -2.06 3.51
N ALA A 301 -30.76 -3.10 4.35
CA ALA A 301 -30.02 -3.10 5.59
C ALA A 301 -28.63 -3.72 5.39
N GLU A 302 -27.66 -3.18 6.12
CA GLU A 302 -26.32 -3.73 6.17
C GLU A 302 -26.21 -4.84 7.21
N ILE A 303 -25.48 -5.91 6.91
CA ILE A 303 -25.27 -7.06 7.83
C ILE A 303 -24.81 -6.59 9.22
N ARG A 304 -23.89 -5.62 9.28
CA ARG A 304 -23.26 -5.15 10.52
C ARG A 304 -24.19 -4.32 11.41
N ALA A 305 -25.02 -3.49 10.80
CA ALA A 305 -25.86 -2.51 11.51
C ALA A 305 -27.19 -3.11 11.98
N GLU A 306 -27.60 -4.24 11.40
CA GLU A 306 -28.89 -4.86 11.68
C GLU A 306 -28.87 -5.63 13.00
N LYS A 307 -29.80 -5.30 13.90
CA LYS A 307 -29.98 -5.99 15.20
C LYS A 307 -31.04 -7.09 15.11
N GLN A 308 -31.84 -7.08 14.05
CA GLN A 308 -32.90 -8.05 13.78
C GLN A 308 -32.61 -8.79 12.48
N PHE A 309 -31.81 -9.85 12.58
CA PHE A 309 -31.63 -10.77 11.46
C PHE A 309 -32.88 -11.60 11.21
N GLU A 310 -33.20 -11.81 9.94
CA GLU A 310 -34.20 -12.78 9.53
C GLU A 310 -33.52 -14.15 9.38
N ARG A 311 -34.03 -15.14 10.12
CA ARG A 311 -33.58 -16.52 9.95
C ARG A 311 -34.23 -17.10 8.72
N VAL A 312 -33.40 -17.60 7.80
CA VAL A 312 -33.84 -18.13 6.51
C VAL A 312 -33.38 -19.58 6.35
N GLU A 313 -34.15 -20.39 5.62
CA GLU A 313 -33.79 -21.81 5.39
C GLU A 313 -32.72 -21.96 4.30
N GLU A 314 -32.63 -21.00 3.39
CA GLU A 314 -31.79 -21.04 2.20
C GLU A 314 -31.36 -19.63 1.79
N VAL A 315 -30.10 -19.47 1.36
CA VAL A 315 -29.60 -18.24 0.72
C VAL A 315 -28.95 -18.59 -0.62
N ARG A 316 -29.25 -17.78 -1.65
CA ARG A 316 -28.75 -17.93 -3.02
C ARG A 316 -27.82 -16.78 -3.39
N ALA A 317 -26.80 -17.06 -4.20
CA ALA A 317 -25.87 -16.04 -4.68
C ALA A 317 -26.53 -15.04 -5.66
N ALA A 318 -26.08 -13.79 -5.74
CA ALA A 318 -25.10 -13.14 -4.87
C ALA A 318 -25.76 -12.54 -3.62
N ALA A 319 -25.27 -12.90 -2.45
CA ALA A 319 -25.83 -12.44 -1.19
C ALA A 319 -24.77 -12.37 -0.08
N GLY A 320 -24.94 -11.39 0.80
CA GLY A 320 -24.26 -11.37 2.08
C GLY A 320 -25.10 -12.12 3.12
N VAL A 321 -24.49 -13.09 3.80
CA VAL A 321 -25.15 -13.98 4.77
C VAL A 321 -24.28 -14.18 6.00
N LYS A 322 -24.90 -14.16 7.18
CA LYS A 322 -24.25 -14.57 8.41
C LYS A 322 -24.52 -16.05 8.66
N ILE A 323 -23.46 -16.85 8.73
CA ILE A 323 -23.49 -18.30 8.94
C ILE A 323 -23.12 -18.59 10.39
N ALA A 324 -24.02 -19.28 11.11
CA ALA A 324 -23.74 -19.79 12.45
C ALA A 324 -23.49 -21.30 12.40
N ALA A 325 -22.32 -21.73 12.88
CA ALA A 325 -21.91 -23.13 12.95
C ALA A 325 -20.93 -23.34 14.14
N PRO A 326 -20.72 -24.57 14.63
CA PRO A 326 -19.68 -24.82 15.64
C PRO A 326 -18.26 -24.69 15.09
N ASP A 327 -17.33 -24.41 15.99
CA ASP A 327 -15.87 -24.47 15.78
C ASP A 327 -15.36 -23.53 14.67
N LEU A 328 -15.96 -22.34 14.59
CA LEU A 328 -15.62 -21.30 13.60
C LEU A 328 -14.56 -20.30 14.11
N ASP A 329 -14.10 -20.42 15.35
CA ASP A 329 -13.20 -19.46 16.01
C ASP A 329 -11.85 -19.32 15.28
N GLU A 330 -11.39 -20.39 14.62
CA GLU A 330 -10.11 -20.44 13.88
C GLU A 330 -10.28 -20.16 12.37
N ALA A 331 -11.47 -19.76 11.92
CA ALA A 331 -11.69 -19.36 10.54
C ALA A 331 -10.91 -18.08 10.24
N MET A 332 -10.38 -17.97 9.02
CA MET A 332 -9.64 -16.77 8.63
C MET A 332 -10.53 -15.80 7.88
N SER A 333 -10.43 -14.51 8.21
CA SER A 333 -10.97 -13.45 7.37
C SER A 333 -10.30 -13.52 6.01
N GLY A 334 -11.15 -13.61 5.00
CA GLY A 334 -10.73 -13.87 3.66
C GLY A 334 -10.39 -15.32 3.30
N ALA A 335 -10.85 -16.28 4.08
CA ALA A 335 -10.83 -17.68 3.67
C ALA A 335 -11.97 -18.01 2.68
N PRO A 336 -11.78 -19.02 1.80
CA PRO A 336 -12.86 -19.58 1.01
C PRO A 336 -13.86 -20.32 1.89
N VAL A 337 -15.13 -20.25 1.48
CA VAL A 337 -16.24 -21.05 2.01
C VAL A 337 -16.79 -21.91 0.88
N ARG A 338 -16.93 -23.21 1.12
CA ARG A 338 -17.48 -24.18 0.17
C ARG A 338 -18.56 -25.01 0.83
N VAL A 339 -19.72 -25.08 0.20
CA VAL A 339 -20.83 -25.93 0.65
C VAL A 339 -20.65 -27.34 0.10
N VAL A 340 -20.93 -28.34 0.92
CA VAL A 340 -20.95 -29.77 0.54
C VAL A 340 -22.32 -30.32 0.90
N ARG A 341 -23.02 -30.88 -0.09
CA ARG A 341 -24.38 -31.42 0.07
C ARG A 341 -24.39 -32.94 -0.08
N GLY A 342 -25.23 -33.60 0.71
CA GLY A 342 -25.56 -35.02 0.54
C GLY A 342 -24.67 -36.03 1.28
N GLY A 343 -23.75 -35.57 2.14
CA GLY A 343 -22.95 -36.44 3.00
C GLY A 343 -22.01 -37.39 2.24
N ASP A 344 -21.61 -37.02 1.02
CA ASP A 344 -20.63 -37.77 0.24
C ASP A 344 -19.22 -37.47 0.74
N GLU A 345 -18.63 -38.43 1.43
CA GLU A 345 -17.26 -38.35 1.97
C GLU A 345 -16.22 -38.07 0.88
N ALA A 346 -16.40 -38.61 -0.33
CA ALA A 346 -15.47 -38.38 -1.43
C ALA A 346 -15.54 -36.94 -1.94
N ALA A 347 -16.74 -36.37 -1.99
CA ALA A 347 -16.94 -34.96 -2.32
C ALA A 347 -16.37 -34.04 -1.24
N LEU A 348 -16.60 -34.38 0.04
CA LEU A 348 -16.05 -33.62 1.17
C LEU A 348 -14.52 -33.56 1.13
N GLU A 349 -13.85 -34.70 0.94
CA GLU A 349 -12.39 -34.75 0.86
C GLU A 349 -11.85 -34.03 -0.40
N ALA A 350 -12.58 -34.06 -1.51
CA ALA A 350 -12.23 -33.29 -2.70
C ALA A 350 -12.29 -31.77 -2.44
N VAL A 351 -13.33 -31.30 -1.76
CA VAL A 351 -13.51 -29.88 -1.40
C VAL A 351 -12.49 -29.44 -0.36
N LYS A 352 -12.20 -30.26 0.66
CA LYS A 352 -11.12 -29.96 1.62
C LYS A 352 -9.77 -29.81 0.93
N ARG A 353 -9.48 -30.65 -0.06
CA ARG A 353 -8.25 -30.52 -0.86
C ARG A 353 -8.26 -29.23 -1.68
N GLU A 354 -9.38 -28.89 -2.32
CA GLU A 354 -9.54 -27.64 -3.06
C GLU A 354 -9.28 -26.41 -2.17
N VAL A 355 -9.91 -26.36 -0.99
CA VAL A 355 -9.70 -25.26 -0.03
C VAL A 355 -8.24 -25.18 0.42
N ARG A 356 -7.56 -26.31 0.67
CA ARG A 356 -6.11 -26.29 0.98
C ARG A 356 -5.28 -25.79 -0.18
N GLU A 357 -5.58 -26.23 -1.41
CA GLU A 357 -4.88 -25.79 -2.60
C GLU A 357 -5.09 -24.30 -2.89
N GLU A 358 -6.26 -23.75 -2.54
CA GLU A 358 -6.53 -22.31 -2.62
C GLU A 358 -5.76 -21.53 -1.55
N LEU A 359 -5.78 -21.99 -0.29
CA LEU A 359 -4.99 -21.37 0.78
C LEU A 359 -3.48 -21.42 0.52
N ALA A 360 -2.97 -22.51 -0.05
CA ALA A 360 -1.56 -22.66 -0.39
C ALA A 360 -1.09 -21.71 -1.50
N LYS A 361 -2.00 -21.18 -2.34
CA LYS A 361 -1.65 -20.13 -3.33
C LYS A 361 -1.45 -18.76 -2.68
N ILE A 362 -1.99 -18.58 -1.49
CA ILE A 362 -1.84 -17.35 -0.68
C ILE A 362 -0.55 -17.41 0.16
N GLU A 363 0.09 -18.59 0.21
CA GLU A 363 1.36 -18.75 0.91
C GLU A 363 2.43 -17.89 0.23
N VAL A 364 2.92 -16.91 0.98
CA VAL A 364 3.88 -15.90 0.51
C VAL A 364 5.24 -16.56 0.27
N ASP A 365 5.88 -16.21 -0.85
CA ASP A 365 7.25 -16.63 -1.12
C ASP A 365 8.18 -16.09 -0.03
N THR A 366 8.81 -17.00 0.71
CA THR A 366 9.71 -16.67 1.81
C THR A 366 11.15 -17.01 1.45
N ALA A 367 12.06 -16.15 1.92
CA ALA A 367 13.50 -16.29 1.76
C ALA A 367 14.16 -16.75 3.08
N GLU A 368 15.42 -17.17 3.00
CA GLU A 368 16.22 -17.49 4.19
C GLU A 368 16.58 -16.25 5.03
N ASP A 369 16.43 -15.06 4.45
CA ASP A 369 16.71 -13.77 5.08
C ASP A 369 15.77 -12.72 4.50
N GLY A 370 15.29 -11.79 5.34
CA GLY A 370 14.31 -10.79 4.94
C GLY A 370 13.49 -10.25 6.10
N VAL A 371 12.51 -9.41 5.80
CA VAL A 371 11.63 -8.77 6.79
C VAL A 371 10.53 -9.72 7.27
N VAL A 372 9.98 -9.44 8.46
CA VAL A 372 8.79 -10.14 8.97
C VAL A 372 7.55 -9.30 8.66
N VAL A 373 6.51 -9.91 8.10
CA VAL A 373 5.28 -9.25 7.67
C VAL A 373 4.09 -9.77 8.46
N LYS A 374 3.27 -8.85 8.96
CA LYS A 374 2.07 -9.13 9.75
C LYS A 374 0.90 -8.34 9.18
N ALA A 375 -0.26 -9.00 9.03
CA ALA A 375 -1.45 -8.36 8.50
C ALA A 375 -2.72 -8.91 9.15
N ASP A 376 -3.82 -8.16 9.08
CA ASP A 376 -5.12 -8.50 9.69
C ASP A 376 -5.90 -9.60 8.95
N THR A 377 -5.79 -9.65 7.62
CA THR A 377 -6.51 -10.60 6.77
C THR A 377 -5.58 -11.28 5.75
N LEU A 378 -6.03 -12.41 5.19
CA LEU A 378 -5.29 -13.10 4.13
C LEU A 378 -5.06 -12.22 2.90
N GLY A 379 -6.04 -11.39 2.53
CA GLY A 379 -5.91 -10.50 1.37
C GLY A 379 -4.92 -9.37 1.60
N SER A 380 -4.95 -8.77 2.79
CA SER A 380 -3.98 -7.78 3.21
C SER A 380 -2.55 -8.32 3.20
N LEU A 381 -2.36 -9.56 3.70
CA LEU A 381 -1.06 -10.22 3.72
C LEU A 381 -0.51 -10.44 2.31
N GLU A 382 -1.36 -10.89 1.39
CA GLU A 382 -1.01 -11.08 -0.01
C GLU A 382 -0.71 -9.75 -0.72
N ALA A 383 -1.49 -8.70 -0.46
CA ALA A 383 -1.25 -7.39 -1.04
C ALA A 383 0.09 -6.81 -0.57
N MET A 384 0.39 -6.93 0.72
CA MET A 384 1.67 -6.51 1.30
C MET A 384 2.83 -7.31 0.69
N ALA A 385 2.68 -8.63 0.55
CA ALA A 385 3.69 -9.49 -0.05
C ALA A 385 4.01 -9.10 -1.50
N ASN A 386 2.99 -8.86 -2.32
CA ASN A 386 3.18 -8.41 -3.71
C ASN A 386 3.84 -7.03 -3.78
N ALA A 387 3.49 -6.10 -2.88
CA ALA A 387 4.10 -4.77 -2.84
C ALA A 387 5.60 -4.85 -2.48
N LEU A 388 5.95 -5.72 -1.53
CA LEU A 388 7.34 -5.97 -1.17
C LEU A 388 8.11 -6.67 -2.30
N GLU A 389 7.48 -7.61 -3.01
CA GLU A 389 8.10 -8.24 -4.19
C GLU A 389 8.41 -7.20 -5.29
N GLU A 390 7.48 -6.27 -5.55
CA GLU A 390 7.68 -5.17 -6.51
C GLU A 390 8.79 -4.21 -6.06
N ALA A 391 8.90 -3.96 -4.76
CA ALA A 391 9.99 -3.19 -4.16
C ALA A 391 11.30 -3.99 -3.99
N GLU A 392 11.35 -5.24 -4.47
CA GLU A 392 12.49 -6.14 -4.34
C GLU A 392 12.92 -6.41 -2.87
N VAL A 393 12.00 -6.31 -1.92
CA VAL A 393 12.21 -6.54 -0.49
C VAL A 393 11.94 -8.01 -0.14
N PRO A 394 12.94 -8.78 0.34
CA PRO A 394 12.75 -10.18 0.66
C PRO A 394 11.97 -10.36 1.96
N ILE A 395 11.10 -11.36 1.98
CA ILE A 395 10.24 -11.68 3.14
C ILE A 395 10.78 -12.94 3.82
N LEU A 396 11.12 -12.85 5.11
CA LEU A 396 11.52 -14.01 5.92
C LEU A 396 10.31 -14.81 6.41
N ARG A 397 9.25 -14.10 6.81
CA ARG A 397 8.02 -14.70 7.35
C ARG A 397 6.84 -13.76 7.13
N ALA A 398 5.71 -14.31 6.71
CA ALA A 398 4.45 -13.57 6.55
C ALA A 398 3.33 -14.33 7.27
N GLU A 399 2.60 -13.66 8.16
CA GLU A 399 1.50 -14.28 8.91
C GLU A 399 0.32 -13.32 9.15
N VAL A 400 -0.88 -13.90 9.20
CA VAL A 400 -2.09 -13.19 9.65
C VAL A 400 -2.15 -13.11 11.18
N GLY A 401 -2.60 -11.96 11.68
CA GLY A 401 -2.87 -11.64 13.09
C GLY A 401 -1.84 -10.69 13.71
N ASP A 402 -2.16 -10.23 14.92
CA ASP A 402 -1.38 -9.25 15.70
C ASP A 402 0.09 -9.63 15.89
N ILE A 403 0.90 -8.61 16.15
CA ILE A 403 2.34 -8.76 16.38
C ILE A 403 2.57 -9.36 17.77
N ALA A 404 3.18 -10.53 17.80
CA ALA A 404 3.47 -11.30 19.00
C ALA A 404 4.98 -11.34 19.31
N PRO A 405 5.40 -11.68 20.54
CA PRO A 405 6.82 -11.74 20.93
C PRO A 405 7.66 -12.68 20.06
N ARG A 406 7.02 -13.72 19.50
CA ARG A 406 7.67 -14.66 18.57
C ARG A 406 8.10 -13.98 17.28
N ASP A 407 7.36 -12.99 16.81
CA ASP A 407 7.62 -12.29 15.55
C ASP A 407 8.86 -11.40 15.69
N VAL A 408 9.01 -10.74 16.85
CA VAL A 408 10.23 -10.03 17.27
C VAL A 408 11.42 -10.98 17.30
N THR A 409 11.24 -12.17 17.90
CA THR A 409 12.30 -13.18 17.97
C THR A 409 12.73 -13.64 16.58
N VAL A 410 11.79 -13.81 15.63
CA VAL A 410 12.11 -14.19 14.25
C VAL A 410 12.83 -13.06 13.53
N ALA A 411 12.34 -11.82 13.60
CA ALA A 411 12.97 -10.67 12.96
C ALA A 411 14.42 -10.44 13.44
N GLN A 412 14.71 -10.69 14.72
CA GLN A 412 16.07 -10.64 15.26
C GLN A 412 17.05 -11.63 14.63
N THR A 413 16.55 -12.70 14.00
CA THR A 413 17.42 -13.71 13.36
C THR A 413 17.90 -13.30 11.97
N ALA A 414 17.39 -12.20 11.43
CA ALA A 414 17.82 -11.66 10.15
C ALA A 414 19.32 -11.33 10.16
N LYS A 415 19.98 -11.61 9.03
CA LYS A 415 21.42 -11.50 8.84
C LYS A 415 21.85 -10.06 8.57
N GLU A 416 21.06 -9.35 7.76
CA GLU A 416 21.28 -7.94 7.43
C GLU A 416 20.54 -7.04 8.41
N ASP A 417 21.18 -5.93 8.81
CA ASP A 417 20.57 -4.99 9.75
C ASP A 417 19.33 -4.29 9.14
N THR A 418 19.30 -4.13 7.82
CA THR A 418 18.14 -3.66 7.04
C THR A 418 16.93 -4.60 7.14
N HIS A 419 17.16 -5.90 7.33
CA HIS A 419 16.11 -6.92 7.41
C HIS A 419 15.60 -7.18 8.83
N LYS A 420 16.20 -6.56 9.86
CA LYS A 420 15.73 -6.64 11.26
C LYS A 420 14.50 -5.76 11.46
N VAL A 421 13.47 -6.03 10.70
CA VAL A 421 12.27 -5.21 10.58
C VAL A 421 11.03 -6.07 10.67
N ILE A 422 10.01 -5.56 11.36
CA ILE A 422 8.64 -6.03 11.28
C ILE A 422 7.82 -4.96 10.55
N LEU A 423 7.08 -5.38 9.52
CA LEU A 423 6.08 -4.56 8.83
C LEU A 423 4.70 -5.05 9.27
N GLY A 424 4.00 -4.22 10.06
CA GLY A 424 2.66 -4.49 10.57
C GLY A 424 1.62 -3.69 9.81
N PHE A 425 0.77 -4.37 9.04
CA PHE A 425 -0.30 -3.75 8.29
C PHE A 425 -1.65 -3.94 8.98
N ASN A 426 -2.24 -2.85 9.49
CA ASN A 426 -3.54 -2.84 10.20
C ASN A 426 -3.63 -3.88 11.35
N VAL A 427 -2.55 -4.06 12.10
CA VAL A 427 -2.47 -5.02 13.21
C VAL A 427 -2.09 -4.32 14.50
N ASP A 428 -2.57 -4.85 15.62
CA ASP A 428 -2.14 -4.36 16.94
C ASP A 428 -0.81 -5.03 17.36
N VAL A 429 -0.09 -4.37 18.26
CA VAL A 429 1.07 -4.94 18.95
C VAL A 429 0.64 -5.46 20.32
N LEU A 430 0.87 -6.75 20.58
CA LEU A 430 0.55 -7.31 21.89
C LEU A 430 1.47 -6.72 22.98
N PRO A 431 1.00 -6.53 24.22
CA PRO A 431 1.80 -5.90 25.29
C PRO A 431 3.15 -6.58 25.54
N ASP A 432 3.20 -7.91 25.46
CA ASP A 432 4.44 -8.68 25.63
C ASP A 432 5.40 -8.50 24.43
N ALA A 433 4.87 -8.14 23.25
CA ALA A 433 5.66 -7.86 22.06
C ALA A 433 6.26 -6.44 22.11
N GLU A 434 5.52 -5.46 22.64
CA GLU A 434 6.06 -4.12 22.93
C GLU A 434 7.29 -4.22 23.86
N GLU A 435 7.19 -4.99 24.95
CA GLU A 435 8.32 -5.21 25.87
C GLU A 435 9.51 -5.88 25.17
N ALA A 436 9.26 -6.84 24.27
CA ALA A 436 10.32 -7.50 23.50
C ALA A 436 11.01 -6.52 22.53
N LEU A 437 10.26 -5.63 21.88
CA LEU A 437 10.78 -4.62 20.95
C LEU A 437 11.71 -3.63 21.66
N GLU A 438 11.34 -3.16 22.85
CA GLU A 438 12.17 -2.25 23.67
C GLU A 438 13.57 -2.81 24.00
N HIS A 439 13.70 -4.14 24.04
CA HIS A 439 14.94 -4.85 24.35
C HIS A 439 15.63 -5.46 23.12
N SER A 440 15.18 -5.09 21.92
CA SER A 440 15.69 -5.61 20.64
C SER A 440 16.32 -4.50 19.80
N ASP A 441 17.05 -4.90 18.76
CA ASP A 441 17.48 -4.06 17.65
C ASP A 441 16.51 -4.13 16.45
N VAL A 442 15.32 -4.71 16.63
CA VAL A 442 14.29 -4.82 15.59
C VAL A 442 13.53 -3.51 15.48
N ARG A 443 13.39 -3.03 14.25
CA ARG A 443 12.55 -1.87 13.95
C ARG A 443 11.14 -2.35 13.60
N LEU A 444 10.13 -1.68 14.14
CA LEU A 444 8.74 -1.90 13.79
C LEU A 444 8.23 -0.70 12.97
N PHE A 445 7.56 -1.00 11.86
CA PHE A 445 6.74 -0.05 11.10
C PHE A 445 5.30 -0.56 11.14
N GLU A 446 4.39 0.35 11.46
CA GLU A 446 2.95 0.09 11.55
C GLU A 446 2.22 1.16 10.78
N ASP A 447 1.39 0.75 9.84
CA ASP A 447 0.54 1.67 9.11
C ASP A 447 -0.72 0.94 8.62
N ASP A 448 -1.74 1.71 8.29
CA ASP A 448 -2.94 1.20 7.62
C ASP A 448 -2.81 1.29 6.10
N VAL A 449 -1.75 1.87 5.53
CA VAL A 449 -1.49 2.02 4.09
C VAL A 449 -0.23 1.26 3.65
N ILE A 450 -0.39 0.32 2.70
CA ILE A 450 0.70 -0.58 2.26
C ILE A 450 1.90 0.20 1.71
N TYR A 451 1.64 1.18 0.84
CA TYR A 451 2.71 1.95 0.22
C TYR A 451 3.46 2.83 1.23
N GLN A 452 2.80 3.33 2.27
CA GLN A 452 3.47 4.09 3.32
C GLN A 452 4.43 3.20 4.10
N LEU A 453 4.04 1.96 4.44
CA LEU A 453 4.96 0.98 5.04
C LEU A 453 6.20 0.73 4.19
N VAL A 454 6.02 0.57 2.87
CA VAL A 454 7.13 0.33 1.94
C VAL A 454 8.02 1.58 1.84
N GLU A 455 7.44 2.77 1.69
CA GLU A 455 8.17 4.04 1.63
C GLU A 455 8.95 4.31 2.93
N GLU A 456 8.32 4.14 4.10
CA GLU A 456 8.98 4.30 5.39
C GLU A 456 10.12 3.29 5.59
N TYR A 457 9.94 2.06 5.10
CA TYR A 457 11.00 1.05 5.09
C TYR A 457 12.16 1.46 4.18
N ASP A 458 11.89 1.89 2.95
CA ASP A 458 12.91 2.32 1.99
C ASP A 458 13.69 3.52 2.51
N GLU A 459 13.01 4.53 3.07
CA GLU A 459 13.65 5.67 3.72
C GLU A 459 14.56 5.23 4.87
N TYR A 460 14.12 4.28 5.70
CA TYR A 460 14.93 3.72 6.78
C TYR A 460 16.18 2.98 6.26
N VAL A 461 16.04 2.19 5.21
CA VAL A 461 17.17 1.48 4.57
C VAL A 461 18.18 2.48 4.03
N GLU A 462 17.73 3.51 3.29
CA GLU A 462 18.60 4.56 2.77
C GLU A 462 19.36 5.30 3.88
N GLU A 463 18.67 5.62 4.99
CA GLU A 463 19.29 6.26 6.14
C GLU A 463 20.37 5.38 6.80
N LEU A 464 20.08 4.08 6.95
CA LEU A 464 20.99 3.12 7.55
C LEU A 464 22.23 2.92 6.67
N GLU A 465 22.06 2.75 5.38
CA GLU A 465 23.15 2.64 4.41
C GLU A 465 24.02 3.90 4.40
N ARG A 466 23.41 5.08 4.37
CA ARG A 466 24.12 6.36 4.44
C ARG A 466 24.97 6.48 5.72
N ALA A 467 24.42 6.09 6.87
CA ALA A 467 25.15 6.13 8.15
C ALA A 467 26.34 5.15 8.18
N GLN A 468 26.16 3.95 7.61
CA GLN A 468 27.25 2.97 7.45
C GLN A 468 28.33 3.52 6.53
N GLN A 469 27.95 4.13 5.41
CA GLN A 469 28.87 4.74 4.45
C GLN A 469 29.65 5.92 5.06
N GLU A 470 29.00 6.81 5.82
CA GLU A 470 29.66 7.92 6.51
C GLU A 470 30.70 7.41 7.52
N THR A 471 30.36 6.36 8.27
CA THR A 471 31.29 5.70 9.20
C THR A 471 32.51 5.11 8.49
N VAL A 472 32.34 4.61 7.26
CA VAL A 472 33.45 4.12 6.42
C VAL A 472 34.30 5.28 5.91
N LEU A 473 33.67 6.34 5.40
CA LEU A 473 34.35 7.55 4.90
C LEU A 473 35.23 8.21 5.96
N ASP A 474 34.77 8.28 7.22
CA ASP A 474 35.54 8.86 8.32
C ASP A 474 36.82 8.08 8.65
N LYS A 475 36.81 6.76 8.44
CA LYS A 475 37.98 5.89 8.65
C LYS A 475 38.97 5.98 7.49
N ILE A 476 38.53 6.43 6.33
CA ILE A 476 39.35 6.52 5.11
C ILE A 476 40.19 7.80 5.13
N THR A 477 41.42 7.69 4.62
CA THR A 477 42.31 8.84 4.48
C THR A 477 41.92 9.63 3.24
N LYS A 478 41.42 10.85 3.43
CA LYS A 478 41.03 11.74 2.33
C LYS A 478 42.26 12.19 1.53
N PRO A 479 42.18 12.22 0.19
CA PRO A 479 43.28 12.65 -0.67
C PRO A 479 43.43 14.17 -0.58
N ALA A 480 44.67 14.65 -0.49
CA ALA A 480 44.94 16.08 -0.56
C ALA A 480 46.33 16.39 -1.09
N ARG A 481 46.44 17.55 -1.74
CA ARG A 481 47.66 18.17 -2.24
C ARG A 481 47.69 19.63 -1.80
N PHE A 482 48.81 20.07 -1.25
CA PHE A 482 48.98 21.45 -0.80
C PHE A 482 50.41 21.94 -1.05
N ARG A 483 50.59 23.26 -1.10
CA ARG A 483 51.88 23.89 -1.37
C ARG A 483 52.31 24.73 -0.17
N ILE A 484 53.59 24.65 0.20
CA ILE A 484 54.19 25.55 1.19
C ILE A 484 54.35 26.95 0.58
N LEU A 485 53.79 27.96 1.24
CA LEU A 485 53.86 29.36 0.81
C LEU A 485 55.27 29.93 1.04
N GLN A 486 55.71 30.80 0.13
CA GLN A 486 56.98 31.53 0.27
C GLN A 486 56.93 32.55 1.40
N ASP A 487 58.02 32.71 2.13
CA ASP A 487 58.18 33.63 3.27
C ASP A 487 57.16 33.38 4.42
N HIS A 488 56.58 32.19 4.50
CA HIS A 488 55.56 31.82 5.51
C HIS A 488 56.02 30.65 6.41
N THR A 489 57.32 30.56 6.66
CA THR A 489 57.87 29.65 7.67
C THR A 489 57.85 30.30 9.05
N PHE A 490 56.94 29.85 9.93
CA PHE A 490 56.79 30.36 11.30
C PHE A 490 57.69 29.63 12.29
N ARG A 491 57.94 28.33 12.07
CA ARG A 491 58.86 27.50 12.86
C ARG A 491 59.52 26.47 11.96
N GLN A 492 60.85 26.32 12.09
CA GLN A 492 61.63 25.46 11.20
C GLN A 492 61.52 23.96 11.52
N ASN A 493 61.34 23.58 12.78
CA ASN A 493 61.22 22.18 13.23
C ASN A 493 60.60 22.09 14.64
N ASP A 494 60.25 20.88 15.06
CA ASP A 494 59.72 20.52 16.39
C ASP A 494 58.50 21.36 16.87
N PRO A 495 57.32 21.23 16.22
CA PRO A 495 57.10 20.82 14.82
C PRO A 495 57.44 21.94 13.84
N ALA A 496 57.64 21.61 12.56
CA ALA A 496 57.72 22.64 11.53
C ALA A 496 56.34 23.30 11.37
N VAL A 497 56.25 24.63 11.45
CA VAL A 497 55.00 25.38 11.29
C VAL A 497 55.13 26.28 10.08
N VAL A 498 54.33 26.00 9.05
CA VAL A 498 54.40 26.67 7.75
C VAL A 498 53.02 27.08 7.27
N GLY A 499 52.92 28.23 6.59
CA GLY A 499 51.73 28.61 5.84
C GLY A 499 51.64 27.78 4.57
N VAL A 500 50.47 27.24 4.28
CA VAL A 500 50.21 26.42 3.08
C VAL A 500 48.97 26.89 2.35
N GLU A 501 48.91 26.63 1.06
CA GLU A 501 47.73 26.74 0.22
C GLU A 501 47.26 25.34 -0.19
N ILE A 502 46.02 25.00 0.12
CA ILE A 502 45.45 23.71 -0.26
C ILE A 502 45.11 23.77 -1.75
N LEU A 503 45.77 22.96 -2.57
CA LEU A 503 45.61 22.98 -4.02
C LEU A 503 44.42 22.14 -4.46
N SER A 504 44.24 20.96 -3.85
CA SER A 504 43.12 20.07 -4.11
C SER A 504 42.91 19.10 -2.95
N GLY A 505 41.65 18.72 -2.69
CA GLY A 505 41.25 17.78 -1.65
C GLY A 505 41.19 18.36 -0.24
N THR A 506 41.11 17.49 0.77
CA THR A 506 40.89 17.86 2.17
C THR A 506 42.06 17.42 3.06
N VAL A 507 42.73 18.38 3.68
CA VAL A 507 43.80 18.13 4.65
C VAL A 507 43.18 17.96 6.04
N GLN A 508 43.63 16.95 6.79
CA GLN A 508 43.17 16.66 8.15
C GLN A 508 44.35 16.44 9.10
N ASN A 509 44.13 16.68 10.39
CA ASN A 509 45.09 16.35 11.45
C ASN A 509 45.40 14.85 11.51
N ASN A 510 46.56 14.52 12.07
CA ASN A 510 47.08 13.15 12.28
C ASN A 510 47.24 12.34 10.98
N ARG A 511 47.51 13.00 9.85
CA ARG A 511 47.73 12.32 8.56
C ARG A 511 49.21 12.34 8.16
N PRO A 512 49.76 11.23 7.61
CA PRO A 512 51.13 11.20 7.11
C PRO A 512 51.23 12.06 5.86
N ILE A 513 52.30 12.84 5.78
CA ILE A 513 52.58 13.74 4.67
C ILE A 513 53.79 13.22 3.90
N ALA A 514 53.67 13.22 2.58
CA ALA A 514 54.71 12.80 1.66
C ALA A 514 55.03 13.87 0.62
N LYS A 515 56.29 13.87 0.18
CA LYS A 515 56.76 14.60 -0.98
C LYS A 515 57.02 13.60 -2.09
N PHE A 516 56.52 13.85 -3.29
CA PHE A 516 56.80 12.96 -4.42
C PHE A 516 58.19 13.24 -5.01
N GLU A 517 59.02 12.21 -5.10
CA GLU A 517 60.25 12.22 -5.90
C GLU A 517 60.02 11.34 -7.14
N GLY A 518 59.72 11.99 -8.27
CA GLY A 518 59.23 11.28 -9.45
C GLY A 518 57.85 10.65 -9.20
N SER A 519 57.81 9.33 -9.09
CA SER A 519 56.60 8.52 -8.91
C SER A 519 56.46 7.88 -7.53
N GLU A 520 57.46 8.05 -6.66
CA GLU A 520 57.45 7.50 -5.31
C GLU A 520 57.14 8.60 -4.28
N PRO A 521 56.13 8.41 -3.42
CA PRO A 521 55.85 9.31 -2.30
C PRO A 521 56.83 9.01 -1.16
N ASN A 522 57.73 9.94 -0.87
CA ASN A 522 58.63 9.87 0.27
C ASN A 522 57.99 10.57 1.46
N ARG A 523 57.70 9.81 2.52
CA ARG A 523 57.16 10.36 3.77
C ARG A 523 58.13 11.39 4.36
N VAL A 524 57.64 12.61 4.58
CA VAL A 524 58.40 13.71 5.18
C VAL A 524 58.03 13.97 6.64
N GLY A 525 56.81 13.61 7.05
CA GLY A 525 56.33 13.87 8.41
C GLY A 525 54.88 13.46 8.63
N THR A 526 54.32 13.91 9.75
CA THR A 526 52.89 13.78 10.09
C THR A 526 52.33 15.16 10.37
N LEU A 527 51.19 15.51 9.77
CA LEU A 527 50.50 16.76 10.06
C LEU A 527 49.77 16.63 11.39
N SER A 528 50.10 17.48 12.36
CA SER A 528 49.59 17.39 13.74
C SER A 528 48.71 18.55 14.18
N GLY A 529 48.68 19.64 13.41
CA GLY A 529 47.79 20.77 13.68
C GLY A 529 47.50 21.59 12.43
N ILE A 530 46.30 22.16 12.37
CA ILE A 530 45.87 23.11 11.35
C ILE A 530 45.29 24.33 12.08
N GLN A 531 45.71 25.52 11.67
CA GLN A 531 45.17 26.78 12.16
C GLN A 531 44.69 27.65 11.00
N HIS A 532 43.46 28.13 11.11
CA HIS A 532 42.88 29.09 10.19
C HIS A 532 42.56 30.38 10.94
N GLN A 533 43.18 31.49 10.53
CA GLN A 533 43.02 32.82 11.17
C GLN A 533 43.32 32.88 12.68
N GLY A 534 44.09 31.92 13.19
CA GLY A 534 44.48 31.84 14.60
C GLY A 534 43.64 30.87 15.44
N ASP A 535 42.57 30.30 14.87
CA ASP A 535 41.77 29.26 15.50
C ASP A 535 42.21 27.88 15.03
N ASP A 536 42.27 26.93 15.97
CA ASP A 536 42.55 25.52 15.66
C ASP A 536 41.35 24.91 14.92
N VAL A 537 41.61 24.23 13.81
CA VAL A 537 40.59 23.56 12.98
C VAL A 537 40.97 22.10 12.71
N ASP A 538 39.97 21.26 12.48
CA ASP A 538 40.18 19.82 12.25
C ASP A 538 40.57 19.48 10.81
N SER A 539 40.19 20.35 9.87
CA SER A 539 40.45 20.15 8.44
C SER A 539 40.54 21.48 7.67
N ALA A 540 41.16 21.43 6.50
CA ALA A 540 41.19 22.53 5.53
C ALA A 540 40.94 22.01 4.10
N GLN A 541 40.21 22.79 3.29
CA GLN A 541 39.75 22.42 1.95
C GLN A 541 40.48 23.18 0.83
N ALA A 542 40.35 22.72 -0.41
CA ALA A 542 40.96 23.35 -1.58
C ALA A 542 40.64 24.84 -1.70
N GLY A 543 41.67 25.65 -1.98
CA GLY A 543 41.60 27.11 -2.07
C GLY A 543 41.87 27.84 -0.74
N GLU A 544 41.81 27.14 0.39
CA GLU A 544 42.10 27.74 1.69
C GLU A 544 43.61 27.92 1.92
N ARG A 545 43.94 28.96 2.69
CA ARG A 545 45.30 29.24 3.15
C ARG A 545 45.35 29.16 4.66
N VAL A 546 46.05 28.15 5.17
CA VAL A 546 46.09 27.79 6.59
C VAL A 546 47.54 27.65 7.05
N SER A 547 47.76 27.75 8.36
CA SER A 547 49.03 27.35 8.95
C SER A 547 48.94 25.89 9.35
N VAL A 548 49.93 25.07 8.99
CA VAL A 548 49.99 23.66 9.37
C VAL A 548 51.23 23.37 10.19
N ALA A 549 51.08 22.54 11.21
CA ALA A 549 52.18 21.96 11.97
C ALA A 549 52.49 20.56 11.44
N ILE A 550 53.75 20.32 11.07
CA ILE A 550 54.23 19.04 10.55
C ILE A 550 55.35 18.53 11.45
N ASP A 551 55.11 17.40 12.11
CA ASP A 551 56.08 16.68 12.93
C ASP A 551 57.05 15.88 12.05
N GLY A 552 58.35 16.00 12.32
CA GLY A 552 59.42 15.24 11.66
C GLY A 552 60.35 16.04 10.73
N PRO A 553 59.87 16.87 9.79
CA PRO A 553 60.73 17.55 8.85
C PRO A 553 61.36 18.81 9.45
N THR A 554 62.45 19.26 8.85
CA THR A 554 63.02 20.59 9.07
C THR A 554 62.90 21.39 7.77
N VAL A 555 62.34 22.60 7.86
CA VAL A 555 62.23 23.52 6.73
C VAL A 555 63.62 23.99 6.30
N GLY A 556 63.91 23.90 5.00
CA GLY A 556 65.24 24.12 4.41
C GLY A 556 66.12 22.88 4.36
N ARG A 557 65.61 21.69 4.72
CA ARG A 557 66.36 20.42 4.63
C ARG A 557 65.54 19.27 4.06
N GLN A 558 64.41 18.93 4.66
CA GLN A 558 63.51 17.87 4.14
C GLN A 558 62.34 18.44 3.34
N ILE A 559 61.89 19.64 3.72
CA ILE A 559 60.86 20.40 3.03
C ILE A 559 61.37 21.82 2.81
N GLU A 560 61.00 22.46 1.72
CA GLU A 560 61.38 23.82 1.34
C GLU A 560 60.14 24.64 0.99
N GLU A 561 60.24 25.96 1.09
CA GLU A 561 59.16 26.83 0.65
C GLU A 561 58.92 26.68 -0.87
N GLY A 562 57.66 26.59 -1.27
CA GLY A 562 57.25 26.26 -2.63
C GLY A 562 57.09 24.76 -2.90
N ASP A 563 57.51 23.87 -1.99
CA ASP A 563 57.28 22.43 -2.15
C ASP A 563 55.79 22.09 -2.20
N GLU A 564 55.44 21.18 -3.11
CA GLU A 564 54.13 20.53 -3.13
C GLU A 564 54.17 19.22 -2.34
N LEU A 565 53.36 19.19 -1.29
CA LEU A 565 53.21 18.05 -0.40
C LEU A 565 51.84 17.40 -0.58
N TRP A 566 51.76 16.13 -0.20
CA TRP A 566 50.60 15.28 -0.39
C TRP A 566 50.27 14.56 0.91
N VAL A 567 48.99 14.35 1.17
CA VAL A 567 48.59 13.36 2.16
C VAL A 567 48.93 11.98 1.59
N GLU A 568 49.67 11.19 2.35
CA GLU A 568 50.07 9.84 1.95
C GLU A 568 48.87 8.90 2.07
N LEU A 569 48.42 8.37 0.93
CA LEU A 569 47.28 7.46 0.87
C LEU A 569 47.73 6.01 1.06
N PRO A 570 47.16 5.27 2.03
CA PRO A 570 47.26 3.82 2.04
C PRO A 570 46.67 3.25 0.76
N GLU A 571 47.30 2.22 0.18
CA GLU A 571 46.85 1.62 -1.08
C GLU A 571 45.41 1.11 -1.02
N LYS A 572 45.02 0.51 0.12
CA LYS A 572 43.64 0.07 0.37
C LYS A 572 42.65 1.23 0.33
N HIS A 573 43.00 2.37 0.89
CA HIS A 573 42.13 3.56 0.91
C HIS A 573 42.01 4.15 -0.49
N ALA A 574 43.10 4.24 -1.24
CA ALA A 574 43.07 4.69 -2.63
C ALA A 574 42.19 3.80 -3.51
N LYS A 575 42.21 2.48 -3.30
CA LYS A 575 41.34 1.52 -3.99
C LYS A 575 39.86 1.75 -3.66
N ILE A 576 39.50 1.82 -2.37
CA ILE A 576 38.12 2.03 -1.92
C ILE A 576 37.59 3.37 -2.46
N LEU A 577 38.39 4.44 -2.38
CA LEU A 577 38.02 5.76 -2.90
C LEU A 577 37.80 5.79 -4.42
N GLU A 578 38.56 5.00 -5.20
CA GLU A 578 38.41 4.98 -6.67
C GLU A 578 37.27 4.06 -7.13
N GLN A 579 37.07 2.92 -6.45
CA GLN A 579 36.17 1.86 -6.92
C GLN A 579 34.79 1.89 -6.26
N GLU A 580 34.72 2.30 -5.00
CA GLU A 580 33.51 2.17 -4.19
C GLU A 580 32.92 3.54 -3.82
N LEU A 581 33.74 4.57 -3.59
CA LEU A 581 33.30 5.86 -3.03
C LEU A 581 33.54 7.08 -3.93
N ALA A 582 33.75 6.87 -5.24
CA ALA A 582 34.09 7.95 -6.16
C ALA A 582 32.94 8.95 -6.39
N SER A 583 31.68 8.53 -6.25
CA SER A 583 30.49 9.40 -6.30
C SER A 583 30.30 10.21 -5.01
N GLU A 584 30.85 9.74 -3.89
CA GLU A 584 30.58 10.24 -2.54
C GLU A 584 31.59 11.27 -2.05
N ILE A 585 32.73 11.44 -2.74
CA ILE A 585 33.76 12.41 -2.40
C ILE A 585 33.69 13.67 -3.26
N ARG A 586 34.18 14.80 -2.74
CA ARG A 586 34.06 16.10 -3.42
C ARG A 586 34.89 16.12 -4.71
N ALA A 587 34.48 16.94 -5.69
CA ALA A 587 35.16 17.04 -6.98
C ALA A 587 36.67 17.36 -6.87
N ASP A 588 37.08 18.16 -5.89
CA ASP A 588 38.48 18.50 -5.59
C ASP A 588 39.24 17.33 -4.94
N GLU A 589 38.57 16.48 -4.15
CA GLU A 589 39.14 15.24 -3.62
C GLU A 589 39.32 14.20 -4.74
N ILE A 590 38.39 14.10 -5.68
CA ILE A 590 38.53 13.28 -6.89
C ILE A 590 39.73 13.75 -7.72
N GLU A 591 39.91 15.07 -7.88
CA GLU A 591 41.09 15.63 -8.56
C GLU A 591 42.38 15.23 -7.85
N ALA A 592 42.44 15.40 -6.52
CA ALA A 592 43.60 15.01 -5.73
C ALA A 592 43.89 13.50 -5.83
N LEU A 593 42.87 12.65 -5.75
CA LEU A 593 42.99 11.20 -5.90
C LEU A 593 43.53 10.82 -7.28
N LYS A 594 42.93 11.33 -8.36
CA LYS A 594 43.36 11.07 -9.73
C LYS A 594 44.82 11.48 -9.94
N ALA A 595 45.20 12.66 -9.46
CA ALA A 595 46.57 13.14 -9.59
C ALA A 595 47.57 12.30 -8.76
N TYR A 596 47.18 11.83 -7.57
CA TYR A 596 47.97 10.92 -6.75
C TYR A 596 48.17 9.56 -7.45
N LEU A 597 47.08 8.98 -7.95
CA LEU A 597 47.08 7.71 -8.69
C LEU A 597 47.90 7.80 -9.98
N GLU A 598 47.80 8.89 -10.73
CA GLU A 598 48.60 9.09 -11.96
C GLU A 598 50.10 9.09 -11.66
N LYS A 599 50.52 9.69 -10.53
CA LYS A 599 51.92 9.67 -10.11
C LYS A 599 52.37 8.26 -9.69
N ARG A 600 51.60 7.58 -8.84
CA ARG A 600 51.92 6.21 -8.36
C ARG A 600 51.94 5.19 -9.49
N ARG A 601 50.97 5.25 -10.40
CA ARG A 601 50.81 4.30 -11.50
C ARG A 601 51.86 4.40 -12.60
N LYS A 602 52.65 5.49 -12.62
CA LYS A 602 53.86 5.58 -13.44
C LYS A 602 54.98 4.64 -12.96
N ALA A 603 55.04 4.34 -11.65
CA ALA A 603 55.97 3.36 -11.08
C ALA A 603 55.35 1.96 -11.01
N ASP A 604 54.10 1.84 -10.60
CA ASP A 604 53.36 0.57 -10.51
C ASP A 604 51.95 0.69 -11.12
N PRO A 605 51.73 0.21 -12.36
CA PRO A 605 50.44 0.30 -13.05
C PRO A 605 49.24 -0.36 -12.35
N PHE A 606 49.48 -1.21 -11.35
CA PHE A 606 48.47 -1.93 -10.59
C PHE A 606 48.19 -1.31 -9.22
N TRP A 607 48.94 -0.27 -8.82
CA TRP A 607 48.78 0.34 -7.52
C TRP A 607 47.37 0.92 -7.32
N GLY A 608 46.69 0.46 -6.27
CA GLY A 608 45.33 0.87 -5.93
C GLY A 608 44.25 0.35 -6.89
N LYS A 609 44.47 -0.78 -7.59
CA LYS A 609 43.45 -1.47 -8.40
C LYS A 609 42.84 -2.68 -7.71
#